data_AF-A0A7C8BXM4-F1
#
_entry.id   AF-A0A7C8BXM4-F1
#
_cell.length_a   1.000
_cell.length_b   1.000
_cell.length_c   1.000
_cell.angle_alpha   90.00
_cell.angle_beta   90.00
_cell.angle_gamma   90.00
#
_symmetry.space_group_name_H-M   'P 1'
#
loop_
_entity.id
_entity.type
_entity.pdbx_description
1 polymer ?
#
loop_
_entity_poly.entity_id
_entity_poly.type
_entity_poly.pdbx_seq_one_letter_code
_entity_poly.pdbx_strand_id
1 'polypeptide(L)'
;MPRRSELHPIWMPRPARLTAHAQQDWQRFMADFGLLLAQVRRERGFSQEYVAAQAGMAPYTYVRYEQGRGQDGRPANLTLINLICLANALHVRVEDIIPDQYPDIRLD
;
A
#
# COMPACT_ATOMS: atom_id res chain seq x y z
N MET A 1 -13.44 2.65 44.89
CA MET A 1 -12.48 2.37 43.81
C MET A 1 -13.10 1.30 42.92
N PRO A 2 -13.63 1.63 41.72
CA PRO A 2 -14.25 0.63 40.85
C PRO A 2 -13.21 -0.36 40.31
N ARG A 3 -13.64 -1.61 40.05
CA ARG A 3 -12.79 -2.68 39.53
C ARG A 3 -12.47 -2.42 38.05
N ARG A 4 -11.23 -2.69 37.63
CA ARG A 4 -10.70 -2.58 36.25
C ARG A 4 -11.51 -3.33 35.16
N SER A 5 -12.55 -4.08 35.52
CA SER A 5 -13.41 -4.83 34.60
C SER A 5 -14.63 -4.05 34.09
N GLU A 6 -14.83 -2.80 34.50
CA GLU A 6 -15.95 -1.94 34.06
C GLU A 6 -15.57 -0.93 32.97
N LEU A 7 -14.36 -1.04 32.42
CA LEU A 7 -13.97 -0.27 31.23
C LEU A 7 -14.63 -0.91 30.01
N HIS A 8 -15.76 -0.34 29.61
CA HIS A 8 -16.39 -0.58 28.31
C HIS A 8 -15.31 -0.56 27.21
N PRO A 9 -15.29 -1.53 26.27
CA PRO A 9 -14.35 -1.49 25.18
C PRO A 9 -14.59 -0.18 24.42
N ILE A 10 -13.51 0.60 24.33
CA ILE A 10 -13.37 1.73 23.42
C ILE A 10 -14.09 1.36 22.12
N TRP A 11 -15.06 2.17 21.69
CA TRP A 11 -15.68 2.05 20.38
C TRP A 11 -14.57 1.93 19.34
N MET A 12 -14.28 0.71 18.90
CA MET A 12 -13.47 0.45 17.73
C MET A 12 -14.47 0.35 16.59
N PRO A 13 -14.53 1.36 15.69
CA PRO A 13 -15.32 1.18 14.48
C PRO A 13 -14.87 -0.11 13.81
N ARG A 14 -15.83 -0.90 13.31
CA ARG A 14 -15.49 -2.08 12.51
C ARG A 14 -14.51 -1.66 11.43
N PRO A 15 -13.38 -2.39 11.24
CA PRO A 15 -12.47 -2.06 10.16
C PRO A 15 -13.28 -2.09 8.87
N ALA A 16 -13.27 -0.96 8.16
CA ALA A 16 -14.10 -0.80 7.00
C ALA A 16 -13.78 -1.90 5.99
N ARG A 17 -14.80 -2.66 5.60
CA ARG A 17 -14.66 -3.76 4.65
C ARG A 17 -15.07 -3.23 3.28
N LEU A 18 -14.26 -3.55 2.27
CA LEU A 18 -14.62 -3.29 0.88
C LEU A 18 -15.74 -4.24 0.46
N THR A 19 -16.72 -3.71 -0.28
CA THR A 19 -17.69 -4.52 -1.01
C THR A 19 -16.95 -5.54 -1.90
N ALA A 20 -17.60 -6.65 -2.28
CA ALA A 20 -16.97 -7.66 -3.15
C ALA A 20 -16.49 -7.06 -4.50
N HIS A 21 -17.25 -6.11 -5.06
CA HIS A 21 -16.86 -5.40 -6.28
C HIS A 21 -15.64 -4.50 -6.03
N ALA A 22 -15.66 -3.69 -4.96
CA ALA A 22 -14.52 -2.86 -4.59
C ALA A 22 -13.25 -3.67 -4.28
N GLN A 23 -13.37 -4.90 -3.76
CA GLN A 23 -12.22 -5.80 -3.58
C GLN A 23 -11.58 -6.21 -4.91
N GLN A 24 -12.39 -6.51 -5.93
CA GLN A 24 -11.90 -6.87 -7.26
C GLN A 24 -11.23 -5.68 -7.95
N ASP A 25 -11.85 -4.50 -7.85
CA ASP A 25 -11.29 -3.27 -8.43
C ASP A 25 -9.99 -2.88 -7.74
N TRP A 26 -9.94 -2.99 -6.41
CA TRP A 26 -8.70 -2.78 -5.65
C TRP A 26 -7.59 -3.75 -6.05
N GLN A 27 -7.93 -5.03 -6.26
CA GLN A 27 -6.96 -6.02 -6.71
C GLN A 27 -6.36 -5.67 -8.07
N ARG A 28 -7.18 -5.20 -9.03
CA ARG A 28 -6.71 -4.77 -10.35
C ARG A 28 -5.82 -3.54 -10.24
N PHE A 29 -6.28 -2.52 -9.53
CA PHE A 29 -5.53 -1.29 -9.31
C PHE A 29 -4.15 -1.55 -8.68
N MET A 30 -4.09 -2.43 -7.68
CA MET A 30 -2.81 -2.75 -7.05
C MET A 30 -1.88 -3.57 -7.94
N ALA A 31 -2.40 -4.38 -8.86
CA ALA A 31 -1.58 -5.05 -9.86
C ALA A 31 -0.94 -4.02 -10.83
N ASP A 32 -1.73 -3.05 -11.28
CA ASP A 32 -1.25 -1.98 -12.15
C ASP A 32 -0.23 -1.08 -11.42
N PHE A 33 -0.48 -0.76 -10.14
CA PHE A 33 0.46 -0.07 -9.28
C PHE A 33 1.81 -0.80 -9.20
N GLY A 34 1.81 -2.11 -9.00
CA GLY A 34 3.03 -2.90 -8.90
C GLY A 34 3.87 -2.86 -10.19
N LEU A 35 3.20 -2.98 -11.34
CA LEU A 35 3.83 -2.86 -12.66
C LEU A 35 4.41 -1.47 -12.89
N LEU A 36 3.65 -0.41 -12.58
CA LEU A 36 4.09 0.98 -12.69
C LEU A 36 5.29 1.25 -11.79
N LEU A 37 5.26 0.82 -10.52
CA LEU A 37 6.35 1.00 -9.57
C LEU A 37 7.64 0.34 -10.08
N ALA A 38 7.54 -0.88 -10.62
CA ALA A 38 8.68 -1.60 -11.20
C ALA A 38 9.18 -0.97 -12.50
N GLN A 39 8.30 -0.37 -13.30
CA GLN A 39 8.68 0.40 -14.48
C GLN A 39 9.46 1.66 -14.07
N VAL A 40 8.87 2.51 -13.22
CA VAL A 40 9.48 3.76 -12.75
C VAL A 40 10.85 3.49 -12.14
N ARG A 41 10.98 2.46 -11.28
CA ARG A 41 12.29 2.09 -10.71
C ARG A 41 13.32 1.78 -11.79
N ARG A 42 12.95 0.97 -12.80
CA ARG A 42 13.86 0.57 -13.88
C ARG A 42 14.27 1.76 -14.75
N GLU A 43 13.34 2.67 -15.04
CA GLU A 43 13.64 3.90 -15.77
C GLU A 43 14.62 4.82 -15.01
N ARG A 44 14.58 4.79 -13.68
CA ARG A 44 15.56 5.47 -12.82
C ARG A 44 16.88 4.71 -12.65
N GLY A 45 16.99 3.48 -13.17
CA GLY A 45 18.20 2.67 -13.05
C GLY A 45 18.49 2.15 -11.64
N PHE A 46 17.49 2.08 -10.76
CA PHE A 46 17.68 1.65 -9.38
C PHE A 46 17.42 0.15 -9.19
N SER A 47 18.19 -0.47 -8.29
CA SER A 47 17.90 -1.84 -7.83
C SER A 47 16.76 -1.85 -6.80
N GLN A 48 16.15 -3.02 -6.60
CA GLN A 48 15.11 -3.19 -5.58
C GLN A 48 15.67 -2.93 -4.17
N GLU A 49 16.88 -3.42 -3.91
CA GLU A 49 17.59 -3.25 -2.63
C GLU A 49 17.88 -1.77 -2.36
N TYR A 50 18.28 -1.01 -3.38
CA TYR A 50 18.55 0.42 -3.25
C TYR A 50 17.28 1.18 -2.82
N VAL A 51 16.17 0.99 -3.55
CA VAL A 51 14.93 1.70 -3.24
C VAL A 51 14.38 1.30 -1.87
N ALA A 52 14.45 0.00 -1.52
CA ALA A 52 14.03 -0.47 -0.21
C ALA A 52 14.81 0.20 0.93
N ALA A 53 16.14 0.28 0.80
CA ALA A 53 17.01 0.95 1.77
C ALA A 53 16.69 2.44 1.89
N GLN A 54 16.54 3.15 0.76
CA GLN A 54 16.21 4.58 0.76
C GLN A 54 14.82 4.88 1.33
N ALA A 55 13.85 4.01 1.08
CA ALA A 55 12.50 4.15 1.61
C ALA A 55 12.34 3.65 3.06
N GLY A 56 13.42 3.15 3.68
CA GLY A 56 13.41 2.66 5.06
C GLY A 56 12.57 1.39 5.25
N MET A 57 12.47 0.54 4.23
CA MET A 57 11.69 -0.70 4.27
C MET A 57 12.55 -1.94 4.02
N ALA A 58 12.08 -3.10 4.50
CA ALA A 58 12.75 -4.37 4.21
C ALA A 58 12.70 -4.66 2.70
N PRO A 59 13.79 -5.18 2.07
CA PRO A 59 13.81 -5.51 0.64
C PRO A 59 12.65 -6.40 0.20
N TYR A 60 12.31 -7.39 1.04
CA TYR A 60 11.14 -8.25 0.80
C TYR A 60 9.84 -7.43 0.66
N THR A 61 9.61 -6.42 1.49
CA THR A 61 8.39 -5.58 1.41
C THR A 61 8.34 -4.81 0.10
N TYR A 62 9.45 -4.24 -0.35
CA TYR A 62 9.51 -3.54 -1.63
C TYR A 62 9.19 -4.47 -2.81
N VAL A 63 9.77 -5.67 -2.83
CA VAL A 63 9.46 -6.69 -3.85
C VAL A 63 7.97 -7.05 -3.86
N ARG A 64 7.32 -7.11 -2.68
CA ARG A 64 5.87 -7.35 -2.59
C ARG A 64 5.06 -6.18 -3.15
N TYR A 65 5.49 -4.94 -2.95
CA TYR A 65 4.85 -3.77 -3.54
C TYR A 65 4.95 -3.75 -5.07
N GLU A 66 6.08 -4.14 -5.66
CA GLU A 66 6.17 -4.33 -7.12
C GLU A 66 5.26 -5.46 -7.65
N GLN A 67 4.82 -6.36 -6.78
CA GLN A 67 3.83 -7.39 -7.11
C GLN A 67 2.39 -6.94 -6.81
N GLY A 68 2.19 -5.71 -6.34
CA GLY A 68 0.89 -5.21 -5.90
C GLY A 68 0.37 -5.84 -4.59
N ARG A 69 1.23 -6.46 -3.79
CA ARG A 69 0.83 -7.30 -2.65
C ARG A 69 1.33 -6.79 -1.31
N GLY A 70 0.53 -7.05 -0.28
CA GLY A 70 0.94 -6.98 1.12
C GLY A 70 1.75 -8.21 1.54
N GLN A 71 2.21 -8.18 2.79
CA GLN A 71 2.94 -9.29 3.39
C GLN A 71 2.08 -10.55 3.55
N ASP A 72 0.76 -10.39 3.73
CA ASP A 72 -0.22 -11.48 3.85
C ASP A 72 -0.67 -12.06 2.49
N GLY A 73 -0.12 -11.54 1.38
CA GLY A 73 -0.45 -11.99 0.03
C GLY A 73 -1.70 -11.37 -0.59
N ARG A 74 -2.46 -10.58 0.16
CA ARG A 74 -3.58 -9.79 -0.37
C ARG A 74 -3.05 -8.60 -1.18
N PRO A 75 -3.89 -7.94 -2.00
CA PRO A 75 -3.55 -6.66 -2.58
C PRO A 75 -3.05 -5.71 -1.48
N ALA A 76 -1.92 -5.04 -1.72
CA ALA A 76 -1.34 -4.19 -0.68
C ALA A 76 -2.31 -3.06 -0.32
N ASN A 77 -2.34 -2.66 0.95
CA ASN A 77 -2.96 -1.41 1.38
C ASN A 77 -1.88 -0.59 2.07
N LEU A 78 -1.18 0.24 1.28
CA LEU A 78 -0.08 1.03 1.78
C LEU A 78 -0.62 2.18 2.63
N THR A 79 0.10 2.52 3.68
CA THR A 79 -0.11 3.81 4.35
C THR A 79 0.34 4.93 3.41
N LEU A 80 -0.26 6.12 3.58
CA LEU A 80 0.20 7.31 2.85
C LEU A 80 1.70 7.60 3.10
N ILE A 81 2.18 7.30 4.31
CA ILE A 81 3.60 7.41 4.67
C ILE A 81 4.45 6.54 3.75
N ASN A 82 4.11 5.25 3.60
CA ASN A 82 4.88 4.33 2.75
C ASN A 82 4.86 4.78 1.29
N LEU A 83 3.73 5.29 0.80
CA LEU A 83 3.62 5.82 -0.56
C LEU A 83 4.55 7.03 -0.78
N ILE A 84 4.58 7.97 0.17
CA ILE A 84 5.48 9.13 0.12
C ILE A 84 6.94 8.70 0.19
N CYS A 85 7.29 7.73 1.06
CA CYS A 85 8.65 7.19 1.14
C CYS A 85 9.10 6.56 -0.18
N LEU A 86 8.23 5.82 -0.86
CA LEU A 86 8.52 5.25 -2.18
C LEU A 86 8.79 6.33 -3.23
N ALA A 87 7.93 7.36 -3.30
CA ALA A 87 8.11 8.46 -4.23
C ALA A 87 9.43 9.22 -3.98
N ASN A 88 9.76 9.48 -2.72
CA ASN A 88 11.02 10.11 -2.34
C ASN A 88 12.24 9.26 -2.73
N ALA A 89 12.21 7.95 -2.45
CA ALA A 89 13.28 7.03 -2.80
C ALA A 89 13.50 6.87 -4.31
N LEU A 90 12.43 7.04 -5.09
CA LEU A 90 12.47 7.01 -6.56
C LEU A 90 12.76 8.38 -7.19
N HIS A 91 12.80 9.45 -6.38
CA HIS A 91 12.93 10.84 -6.82
C HIS A 91 11.86 11.25 -7.84
N VAL A 92 10.62 10.88 -7.57
CA VAL A 92 9.43 11.15 -8.39
C VAL A 92 8.35 11.83 -7.54
N ARG A 93 7.32 12.34 -8.20
CA ARG A 93 6.11 12.81 -7.54
C ARG A 93 5.24 11.60 -7.18
N VAL A 94 4.31 11.77 -6.25
CA VAL A 94 3.44 10.67 -5.80
C VAL A 94 2.53 10.19 -6.95
N GLU A 95 2.05 11.10 -7.78
CA GLU A 95 1.25 10.78 -8.96
C GLU A 95 1.98 9.94 -10.01
N ASP A 96 3.32 10.03 -10.10
CA ASP A 96 4.10 9.26 -11.08
C ASP A 96 4.11 7.76 -10.76
N ILE A 97 3.72 7.38 -9.55
CA ILE A 97 3.66 5.97 -9.09
C ILE A 97 2.23 5.52 -8.78
N ILE A 98 1.21 6.30 -9.16
CA ILE A 98 -0.20 5.95 -9.01
C ILE A 98 -0.80 5.68 -10.40
N PRO A 99 -1.49 4.55 -10.62
CA PRO A 99 -2.21 4.33 -11.88
C PRO A 99 -3.29 5.39 -12.13
N ASP A 100 -3.42 5.85 -13.38
CA ASP A 100 -4.35 6.92 -13.77
C ASP A 100 -5.84 6.55 -13.56
N GLN A 101 -6.17 5.27 -13.66
CA GLN A 101 -7.55 4.78 -13.49
C GLN A 101 -7.80 4.40 -12.03
N TYR A 102 -8.42 5.30 -11.29
CA TYR A 102 -8.81 5.04 -9.90
C TYR A 102 -9.97 4.03 -9.81
N PRO A 103 -9.89 3.05 -8.89
CA PRO A 103 -10.96 2.10 -8.63
C PRO A 103 -12.13 2.78 -7.89
N ASP A 104 -13.36 2.34 -8.15
CA ASP A 104 -14.54 2.76 -7.37
C ASP A 104 -14.58 2.00 -6.03
N ILE A 105 -13.88 2.54 -5.03
CA ILE A 105 -13.80 1.95 -3.70
C ILE A 105 -14.93 2.48 -2.82
N ARG A 106 -15.80 1.56 -2.37
CA ARG A 106 -16.84 1.86 -1.38
C ARG A 106 -16.79 0.88 -0.22
N LEU A 107 -17.03 1.40 0.98
CA LEU A 107 -17.08 0.66 2.23
C LEU A 107 -18.49 0.09 2.46
N ASP A 108 -18.56 -1.10 3.04
CA ASP A 108 -19.80 -1.74 3.52
C ASP A 108 -20.34 -1.11 4.80
#